data_AF-A0A7C6LW04-F1
#
_entry.id   AF-A0A7C6LW04-F1
#
_cell.length_a   1.000
_cell.length_b   1.000
_cell.length_c   1.000
_cell.angle_alpha   90.00
_cell.angle_beta   90.00
_cell.angle_gamma   90.00
#
_symmetry.space_group_name_H-M   'P 1'
#
loop_
_entity.id
_entity.type
_entity.pdbx_description
1 polymer ?
#
loop_
_entity_poly.entity_id
_entity_poly.type
_entity_poly.pdbx_seq_one_letter_code
_entity_poly.pdbx_strand_id
1 'polypeptide(L)'
;MRAELLRLDAEVGLARLVAGFAWPWVSKSDKGAFDITVDRLALRWNATDKDWINAPGSVLEVGSIHTVQGYDLNYAGVIIGPDLRYDEASARIVVDRANYHDKKGKENNPKLGRQVTDDDLLTYITNIYAVLLTRGMRGTFVYVCDPALREHLRPFFSANSGKAGWAGGGRTEFPGRTMGIWGPACHRQATLRRMGRPVRGLQQLSENVVDLLGDPLELP
;
A
#
# COMPACT_ATOMS: atom_id res chain seq x y z
N MET A 1 -8.98 4.33 3.45
CA MET A 1 -8.51 3.09 2.78
C MET A 1 -9.34 1.88 3.17
N ARG A 2 -9.22 1.32 4.39
CA ARG A 2 -9.89 0.06 4.78
C ARG A 2 -11.41 0.02 4.52
N ALA A 3 -12.14 1.06 4.92
CA ALA A 3 -13.59 1.12 4.70
C ALA A 3 -13.97 1.04 3.20
N GLU A 4 -13.16 1.64 2.33
CA GLU A 4 -13.38 1.59 0.88
C GLU A 4 -13.06 0.21 0.30
N LEU A 5 -12.01 -0.45 0.78
CA LEU A 5 -11.71 -1.83 0.39
C LEU A 5 -12.83 -2.79 0.80
N LEU A 6 -13.40 -2.65 2.01
CA LEU A 6 -14.54 -3.46 2.44
C LEU A 6 -15.77 -3.23 1.56
N ARG A 7 -16.03 -1.98 1.17
CA ARG A 7 -17.11 -1.64 0.24
C ARG A 7 -16.88 -2.29 -1.14
N LEU A 8 -15.67 -2.20 -1.68
CA LEU A 8 -15.31 -2.78 -2.96
C LEU A 8 -15.33 -4.31 -2.92
N ASP A 9 -14.92 -4.93 -1.82
CA ASP A 9 -15.02 -6.39 -1.65
C ASP A 9 -16.47 -6.86 -1.72
N ALA A 10 -17.38 -6.15 -1.06
CA ALA A 10 -18.81 -6.46 -1.12
C ALA A 10 -19.41 -6.28 -2.52
N GLU A 11 -18.84 -5.40 -3.35
CA GLU A 11 -19.34 -5.09 -4.70
C GLU A 11 -18.78 -6.05 -5.76
N VAL A 12 -17.47 -6.34 -5.70
CA VAL A 12 -16.75 -7.02 -6.79
C VAL A 12 -15.93 -8.22 -6.32
N GLY A 13 -15.83 -8.45 -5.01
CA GLY A 13 -14.99 -9.49 -4.42
C GLY A 13 -13.49 -9.26 -4.62
N LEU A 14 -12.67 -10.07 -3.93
CA LEU A 14 -11.21 -10.09 -4.05
C LEU A 14 -10.57 -8.70 -3.84
N ALA A 15 -11.13 -7.91 -2.92
CA ALA A 15 -10.45 -6.72 -2.42
C ALA A 15 -9.79 -7.04 -1.08
N ARG A 16 -8.44 -6.99 -1.02
CA ARG A 16 -7.67 -7.44 0.15
C ARG A 16 -6.68 -6.38 0.63
N LEU A 17 -6.48 -6.36 1.93
CA LEU A 17 -5.44 -5.57 2.58
C LEU A 17 -4.19 -6.44 2.72
N VAL A 18 -3.04 -5.89 2.36
CA VAL A 18 -1.75 -6.58 2.37
C VAL A 18 -0.66 -5.64 2.90
N ALA A 19 0.40 -6.22 3.45
CA ALA A 19 1.52 -5.46 3.99
C ALA A 19 2.84 -6.24 3.90
N GLY A 20 3.96 -5.52 3.94
CA GLY A 20 5.29 -6.10 4.16
C GLY A 20 5.48 -6.50 5.62
N PHE A 21 6.54 -7.26 5.92
CA PHE A 21 6.81 -7.80 7.26
C PHE A 21 7.31 -6.75 8.26
N ALA A 22 6.62 -5.62 8.37
CA ALA A 22 7.02 -4.47 9.18
C ALA A 22 6.53 -4.52 10.64
N TRP A 23 5.87 -5.62 11.05
CA TRP A 23 5.31 -5.81 12.39
C TRP A 23 5.54 -7.25 12.88
N PRO A 24 5.67 -7.46 14.20
CA PRO A 24 5.73 -8.79 14.78
C PRO A 24 4.40 -9.53 14.60
N TRP A 25 4.48 -10.86 14.47
CA TRP A 25 3.31 -11.72 14.29
C TRP A 25 2.90 -12.38 15.60
N VAL A 26 2.33 -11.57 16.50
CA VAL A 26 1.89 -11.95 17.85
C VAL A 26 0.65 -12.86 17.80
N SER A 27 -0.23 -12.64 16.82
CA SER A 27 -1.49 -13.37 16.68
C SER A 27 -1.33 -14.84 16.29
N LYS A 28 -0.12 -15.22 15.88
CA LYS A 28 0.26 -16.61 15.64
C LYS A 28 0.21 -17.46 16.91
N SER A 29 0.61 -16.87 18.04
CA SER A 29 0.54 -17.52 19.37
C SER A 29 -0.71 -17.13 20.15
N ASP A 30 -1.20 -15.90 19.99
CA ASP A 30 -2.39 -15.40 20.69
C ASP A 30 -3.46 -14.92 19.70
N LYS A 31 -4.48 -15.75 19.44
CA LYS A 31 -5.54 -15.43 18.48
C LYS A 31 -6.37 -14.19 18.84
N GLY A 32 -6.29 -13.69 20.07
CA GLY A 32 -6.94 -12.44 20.50
C GLY A 32 -6.10 -11.19 20.26
N ALA A 33 -4.81 -11.35 20.00
CA ALA A 33 -3.88 -10.23 19.81
C ALA A 33 -4.03 -9.58 18.43
N PHE A 34 -3.69 -8.30 18.36
CA PHE A 34 -3.53 -7.55 17.13
C PHE A 34 -2.03 -7.37 16.84
N ASP A 35 -1.66 -7.50 15.57
CA ASP A 35 -0.26 -7.50 15.12
C ASP A 35 0.17 -6.12 14.63
N ILE A 36 -0.70 -5.51 13.82
CA ILE A 36 -0.41 -4.30 13.07
C ILE A 36 -1.26 -3.18 13.66
N THR A 37 -0.60 -2.15 14.17
CA THR A 37 -1.27 -0.93 14.61
C THR A 37 -0.87 0.21 13.70
N VAL A 38 -1.85 0.78 13.00
CA VAL A 38 -1.67 1.92 12.10
C VAL A 38 -2.70 2.98 12.49
N ASP A 39 -2.22 4.14 12.92
CA ASP A 39 -3.04 5.19 13.51
C ASP A 39 -3.93 4.68 14.67
N ARG A 40 -5.24 4.58 14.46
CA ARG A 40 -6.23 4.07 15.42
C ARG A 40 -6.79 2.70 15.05
N LEU A 41 -6.19 2.06 14.04
CA LEU A 41 -6.65 0.81 13.49
C LEU A 41 -5.73 -0.31 13.96
N ALA A 42 -6.33 -1.30 14.62
CA ALA A 42 -5.67 -2.54 15.01
C ALA A 42 -6.07 -3.64 14.01
N LEU A 43 -5.08 -4.31 13.45
CA LEU A 43 -5.22 -5.33 12.41
C LEU A 43 -4.46 -6.60 12.80
N ARG A 44 -4.87 -7.70 12.19
CA ARG A 44 -4.24 -9.00 12.37
C ARG A 44 -3.68 -9.49 11.06
N TRP A 45 -2.54 -10.16 11.14
CA TRP A 45 -2.02 -10.96 10.03
C TRP A 45 -2.96 -12.11 9.69
N ASN A 46 -2.75 -12.69 8.50
CA ASN A 46 -3.47 -13.84 8.00
C ASN A 46 -3.51 -15.00 9.01
N ALA A 47 -4.67 -15.63 9.22
CA ALA A 47 -4.77 -16.77 10.14
C ALA A 47 -4.28 -18.10 9.52
N THR A 48 -4.27 -18.20 8.20
CA THR A 48 -3.82 -19.37 7.43
C THR A 48 -2.83 -18.94 6.35
N ASP A 49 -1.88 -19.80 6.05
CA ASP A 49 -0.90 -19.57 4.97
C ASP A 49 -1.42 -20.10 3.62
N LYS A 50 -2.31 -21.11 3.64
CA LYS A 50 -2.88 -21.73 2.44
C LYS A 50 -4.27 -21.17 2.15
N ASP A 51 -4.47 -20.80 0.89
CA ASP A 51 -5.75 -20.32 0.35
C ASP A 51 -6.41 -19.22 1.19
N TRP A 52 -5.59 -18.37 1.81
CA TRP A 52 -6.04 -17.30 2.70
C TRP A 52 -7.03 -16.35 2.03
N ILE A 53 -6.85 -16.07 0.74
CA ILE A 53 -7.71 -15.14 -0.01
C ILE A 53 -9.17 -15.59 -0.01
N ASN A 54 -9.43 -16.90 0.00
CA ASN A 54 -10.76 -17.49 0.01
C ASN A 54 -11.25 -17.84 1.43
N ALA A 55 -10.40 -17.71 2.45
CA ALA A 55 -10.77 -18.02 3.82
C ALA A 55 -11.85 -17.05 4.35
N PRO A 56 -12.86 -17.53 5.09
CA PRO A 56 -13.84 -16.68 5.75
C PRO A 56 -13.16 -15.68 6.68
N GLY A 57 -13.52 -14.40 6.58
CA GLY A 57 -12.95 -13.34 7.42
C GLY A 57 -11.60 -12.78 6.94
N SER A 58 -10.99 -13.34 5.88
CA SER A 58 -9.73 -12.84 5.31
C SER A 58 -9.76 -11.36 4.91
N VAL A 59 -10.93 -10.83 4.54
CA VAL A 59 -11.14 -9.40 4.24
C VAL A 59 -10.87 -8.48 5.44
N LEU A 60 -10.95 -9.00 6.67
CA LEU A 60 -10.66 -8.25 7.90
C LEU A 60 -9.21 -8.39 8.35
N GLU A 61 -8.47 -9.33 7.76
CA GLU A 61 -7.07 -9.63 8.04
C GLU A 61 -6.15 -8.92 7.02
N VAL A 62 -4.85 -8.99 7.28
CA VAL A 62 -3.81 -8.47 6.41
C VAL A 62 -3.00 -9.64 5.86
N GLY A 63 -2.91 -9.72 4.55
CA GLY A 63 -2.10 -10.72 3.86
C GLY A 63 -0.64 -10.32 3.80
N SER A 64 0.24 -11.31 3.83
CA SER A 64 1.66 -11.16 3.53
C SER A 64 1.95 -11.49 2.07
N ILE A 65 3.18 -11.23 1.62
CA ILE A 65 3.66 -11.60 0.29
C ILE A 65 3.46 -13.08 -0.03
N HIS A 66 3.66 -13.97 0.96
CA HIS A 66 3.53 -15.41 0.77
C HIS A 66 2.09 -15.87 0.56
N THR A 67 1.12 -15.15 1.13
CA THR A 67 -0.30 -15.51 1.00
C THR A 67 -0.98 -14.92 -0.23
N VAL A 68 -0.41 -13.87 -0.81
CA VAL A 68 -0.95 -13.21 -2.02
C VAL A 68 -0.23 -13.66 -3.29
N GLN A 69 0.95 -14.27 -3.18
CA GLN A 69 1.71 -14.73 -4.33
C GLN A 69 0.90 -15.74 -5.16
N GLY A 70 0.77 -15.47 -6.46
CA GLY A 70 0.03 -16.32 -7.39
C GLY A 70 -1.47 -15.99 -7.51
N TYR A 71 -1.95 -14.94 -6.84
CA TYR A 71 -3.32 -14.46 -6.99
C TYR A 71 -3.34 -13.01 -7.47
N ASP A 72 -4.28 -12.72 -8.37
CA ASP A 72 -4.59 -11.36 -8.78
C ASP A 72 -5.81 -10.85 -7.99
N LEU A 73 -5.68 -9.65 -7.42
CA LEU A 73 -6.74 -9.01 -6.65
C LEU A 73 -7.49 -8.03 -7.52
N ASN A 74 -8.80 -7.92 -7.35
CA ASN A 74 -9.55 -6.84 -7.99
C ASN A 74 -9.07 -5.48 -7.47
N TYR A 75 -8.93 -5.38 -6.14
CA TYR A 75 -8.35 -4.21 -5.49
C TYR A 75 -7.36 -4.63 -4.40
N ALA A 76 -6.20 -3.99 -4.37
CA ALA A 76 -5.22 -4.19 -3.31
C ALA A 76 -5.17 -2.95 -2.41
N GLY A 77 -5.10 -3.14 -1.10
CA GLY A 77 -4.65 -2.13 -0.16
C GLY A 77 -3.27 -2.49 0.33
N VAL A 78 -2.26 -1.71 0.00
CA VAL A 78 -0.89 -1.95 0.46
C VAL A 78 -0.57 -1.00 1.61
N ILE A 79 -0.20 -1.56 2.75
CA ILE A 79 0.35 -0.81 3.87
C ILE A 79 1.88 -0.94 3.81
N ILE A 80 2.55 0.16 3.49
CA ILE A 80 4.00 0.31 3.65
C ILE A 80 4.28 0.65 5.11
N GLY A 81 4.95 -0.26 5.80
CA GLY A 81 5.19 -0.19 7.23
C GLY A 81 6.39 0.65 7.63
N PRO A 82 6.73 0.64 8.93
CA PRO A 82 7.89 1.36 9.47
C PRO A 82 9.24 0.70 9.13
N ASP A 83 9.24 -0.40 8.37
CA ASP A 83 10.45 -1.06 7.86
C ASP A 83 11.15 -0.27 6.75
N LEU A 84 10.43 0.63 6.08
CA LEU A 84 10.99 1.63 5.16
C LEU A 84 10.77 3.05 5.67
N ARG A 85 11.81 3.87 5.56
CA ARG A 85 11.77 5.30 5.89
C ARG A 85 12.47 6.10 4.81
N TYR A 86 12.17 7.39 4.73
CA TYR A 86 12.93 8.32 3.90
C TYR A 86 13.85 9.16 4.78
N ASP A 87 15.16 9.08 4.53
CA ASP A 87 16.14 9.95 5.14
C ASP A 87 16.28 11.22 4.30
N GLU A 88 15.71 12.31 4.79
CA GLU A 88 15.75 13.63 4.14
C GLU A 88 17.17 14.20 4.03
N ALA A 89 18.09 13.82 4.92
CA ALA A 89 19.45 14.36 4.91
C ALA A 89 20.30 13.73 3.79
N SER A 90 20.15 12.42 3.57
CA SER A 90 20.83 11.71 2.48
C SER A 90 19.99 11.61 1.20
N ALA A 91 18.74 12.08 1.24
CA ALA A 91 17.74 12.01 0.16
C ALA A 91 17.51 10.59 -0.36
N ARG A 92 17.51 9.59 0.54
CA ARG A 92 17.43 8.17 0.20
C ARG A 92 16.38 7.44 1.03
N ILE A 93 15.83 6.37 0.45
CA ILE A 93 15.04 5.40 1.19
C ILE A 93 16.00 4.52 1.98
N VAL A 94 15.71 4.31 3.26
CA VAL A 94 16.51 3.50 4.18
C VAL A 94 15.64 2.46 4.86
N VAL A 95 16.25 1.33 5.20
CA VAL A 95 15.59 0.26 5.95
C VAL A 95 15.69 0.52 7.44
N ASP A 96 14.60 0.23 8.16
CA ASP A 96 14.64 0.05 9.60
C ASP A 96 14.66 -1.44 9.96
N ARG A 97 15.85 -1.96 10.25
CA ARG A 97 16.04 -3.36 10.66
C ARG A 97 15.29 -3.73 11.92
N ALA A 98 15.04 -2.77 12.83
CA ALA A 98 14.34 -3.06 14.08
C ALA A 98 12.86 -3.38 13.80
N ASN A 99 12.31 -2.77 12.76
CA ASN A 99 10.92 -2.91 12.36
C ASN A 99 10.69 -3.95 11.26
N TYR A 100 11.76 -4.53 10.69
CA TYR A 100 11.63 -5.66 9.77
C TYR A 100 11.55 -6.99 10.54
N HIS A 101 10.48 -7.78 10.40
CA HIS A 101 10.22 -8.96 11.23
C HIS A 101 10.14 -10.29 10.46
N ASP A 102 10.51 -10.31 9.18
CA ASP A 102 10.65 -11.57 8.47
C ASP A 102 11.91 -12.31 8.93
N LYS A 103 11.73 -13.54 9.41
CA LYS A 103 12.83 -14.41 9.82
C LYS A 103 13.64 -14.89 8.62
N LYS A 104 13.00 -15.14 7.47
CA LYS A 104 13.70 -15.63 6.27
C LYS A 104 14.51 -14.54 5.58
N GLY A 105 13.97 -13.33 5.45
CA GLY A 105 14.74 -12.19 4.95
C GLY A 105 15.89 -11.77 5.86
N LYS A 106 15.85 -12.12 7.16
CA LYS A 106 16.95 -11.93 8.13
C LYS A 106 17.84 -13.16 8.30
N GLU A 107 17.52 -14.30 7.69
CA GLU A 107 18.33 -15.51 7.81
C GLU A 107 19.65 -15.27 7.08
N ASN A 108 20.69 -14.99 7.86
CA ASN A 108 22.06 -15.08 7.40
C ASN A 108 22.26 -16.50 6.88
N ASN A 109 22.51 -16.67 5.58
CA ASN A 109 22.81 -17.98 5.03
C ASN A 109 24.23 -18.39 5.43
N PRO A 110 24.43 -19.21 6.48
CA PRO A 110 25.76 -19.48 7.00
C PRO A 110 26.58 -20.32 6.01
N LYS A 111 25.92 -20.96 5.04
CA LYS A 111 26.56 -21.75 3.99
C LYS A 111 27.28 -20.90 2.93
N LEU A 112 26.97 -19.61 2.82
CA LEU A 112 27.58 -18.69 1.85
C LEU A 112 28.53 -17.66 2.48
N GLY A 113 28.66 -17.64 3.82
CA GLY A 113 29.58 -16.73 4.52
C GLY A 113 29.26 -15.23 4.34
N ARG A 114 28.07 -14.88 3.84
CA ARG A 114 27.68 -13.50 3.51
C ARG A 114 26.71 -12.96 4.57
N GLN A 115 27.11 -11.86 5.21
CA GLN A 115 26.20 -11.08 6.06
C GLN A 115 25.25 -10.28 5.18
N VAL A 116 23.95 -10.29 5.50
CA VAL A 116 22.96 -9.49 4.76
C VAL A 116 23.17 -8.01 5.09
N THR A 117 23.53 -7.21 4.09
CA THR A 117 23.75 -5.76 4.24
C THR A 117 22.44 -4.98 4.27
N ASP A 118 22.49 -3.70 4.64
CA ASP A 118 21.30 -2.83 4.66
C ASP A 118 20.74 -2.66 3.23
N ASP A 119 21.62 -2.60 2.23
CA ASP A 119 21.25 -2.50 0.82
C ASP A 119 20.60 -3.79 0.29
N ASP A 120 21.09 -4.95 0.73
CA ASP A 120 20.46 -6.24 0.40
C ASP A 120 19.04 -6.31 0.99
N LEU A 121 18.87 -5.87 2.25
CA LEU A 121 17.55 -5.79 2.88
C LEU A 121 16.65 -4.76 2.20
N LEU A 122 17.18 -3.60 1.82
CA LEU A 122 16.42 -2.57 1.13
C LEU A 122 15.87 -3.12 -0.18
N THR A 123 16.73 -3.75 -0.97
CA THR A 123 16.35 -4.40 -2.22
C THR A 123 15.27 -5.47 -1.98
N TYR A 124 15.45 -6.31 -0.96
CA TYR A 124 14.49 -7.37 -0.63
C TYR A 124 13.10 -6.81 -0.23
N ILE A 125 13.09 -5.82 0.67
CA ILE A 125 11.87 -5.19 1.17
C ILE A 125 11.17 -4.41 0.05
N THR A 126 11.93 -3.66 -0.75
CA THR A 126 11.43 -2.97 -1.95
C THR A 126 10.75 -3.96 -2.90
N ASN A 127 11.38 -5.10 -3.19
CA ASN A 127 10.81 -6.11 -4.07
C ASN A 127 9.51 -6.69 -3.53
N ILE A 128 9.41 -6.92 -2.23
CA ILE A 128 8.16 -7.31 -1.58
C ILE A 128 7.07 -6.27 -1.87
N TYR A 129 7.32 -4.99 -1.60
CA TYR A 129 6.33 -3.95 -1.83
C TYR A 129 5.98 -3.76 -3.31
N ALA A 130 6.95 -3.85 -4.22
CA ALA A 130 6.70 -3.79 -5.66
C ALA A 130 5.75 -4.91 -6.11
N VAL A 131 5.95 -6.13 -5.63
CA VAL A 131 5.03 -7.24 -5.90
C VAL A 131 3.64 -6.95 -5.30
N LEU A 132 3.54 -6.46 -4.06
CA LEU A 132 2.24 -6.16 -3.45
C LEU A 132 1.47 -5.07 -4.20
N LEU A 133 2.18 -4.01 -4.64
CA LEU A 133 1.59 -2.86 -5.32
C LEU A 133 1.01 -3.22 -6.70
N THR A 134 1.57 -4.25 -7.34
CA THR A 134 1.17 -4.70 -8.68
C THR A 134 0.05 -5.75 -8.68
N ARG A 135 -0.39 -6.26 -7.52
CA ARG A 135 -1.48 -7.29 -7.45
C ARG A 135 -2.87 -6.75 -7.74
N GLY A 136 -3.11 -5.45 -7.63
CA GLY A 136 -4.43 -4.85 -7.80
C GLY A 136 -4.78 -4.57 -9.26
N MET A 137 -5.57 -5.43 -9.90
CA MET A 137 -5.93 -5.31 -11.33
C MET A 137 -6.77 -4.07 -11.65
N ARG A 138 -7.73 -3.71 -10.80
CA ARG A 138 -8.61 -2.54 -11.01
C ARG A 138 -8.12 -1.30 -10.28
N GLY A 139 -7.16 -1.47 -9.37
CA GLY A 139 -6.51 -0.40 -8.65
C GLY A 139 -5.89 -0.85 -7.34
N THR A 140 -4.90 -0.07 -6.91
CA THR A 140 -4.20 -0.27 -5.64
C THR A 140 -4.32 0.99 -4.79
N PHE A 141 -4.68 0.83 -3.52
CA PHE A 141 -4.60 1.87 -2.50
C PHE A 141 -3.29 1.71 -1.74
N VAL A 142 -2.63 2.81 -1.42
CA VAL A 142 -1.36 2.80 -0.70
C VAL A 142 -1.50 3.62 0.58
N TYR A 143 -1.04 3.06 1.69
CA TYR A 143 -0.85 3.76 2.95
C TYR A 143 0.61 3.64 3.37
N VAL A 144 1.26 4.76 3.67
CA VAL A 144 2.68 4.80 4.04
C VAL A 144 2.80 5.29 5.48
N CYS A 145 3.41 4.49 6.37
CA CYS A 145 3.53 4.83 7.78
C CYS A 145 4.46 6.03 8.02
N ASP A 146 5.62 6.05 7.37
CA ASP A 146 6.59 7.13 7.51
C ASP A 146 6.12 8.40 6.77
N PRO A 147 5.98 9.57 7.45
CA PRO A 147 5.51 10.80 6.82
C PRO A 147 6.45 11.34 5.74
N ALA A 148 7.77 11.25 5.95
CA ALA A 148 8.75 11.74 4.98
C ALA A 148 8.71 10.90 3.70
N LEU A 149 8.66 9.58 3.84
CA LEU A 149 8.48 8.66 2.72
C LEU A 149 7.15 8.87 2.02
N ARG A 150 6.07 9.16 2.77
CA ARG A 150 4.76 9.46 2.19
C ARG A 150 4.83 10.70 1.30
N GLU A 151 5.46 11.77 1.77
CA GLU A 151 5.61 13.01 1.00
C GLU A 151 6.53 12.82 -0.21
N HIS A 152 7.61 12.05 -0.05
CA HIS A 152 8.49 11.66 -1.16
C HIS A 152 7.73 10.87 -2.23
N LEU A 153 6.87 9.92 -1.85
CA LEU A 153 6.14 9.06 -2.77
C LEU A 153 4.89 9.73 -3.40
N ARG A 154 4.33 10.77 -2.77
CA ARG A 154 3.08 11.42 -3.19
C ARG A 154 3.06 11.86 -4.66
N PRO A 155 4.10 12.48 -5.24
CA PRO A 155 4.10 12.92 -6.63
C PRO A 155 3.86 11.76 -7.61
N PHE A 156 4.41 10.58 -7.30
CA PHE A 156 4.35 9.40 -8.17
C PHE A 156 2.98 8.75 -8.21
N PHE A 157 2.23 8.82 -7.11
CA PHE A 157 0.83 8.37 -7.07
C PHE A 157 -0.17 9.43 -7.55
N SER A 158 0.26 10.70 -7.63
CA SER A 158 -0.59 11.82 -8.04
C SER A 158 -0.50 12.15 -9.54
N ALA A 159 0.55 11.68 -10.22
CA ALA A 159 0.82 11.94 -11.63
C ALA A 159 0.00 11.02 -12.57
N ASN A 160 -1.34 11.08 -12.48
CA ASN A 160 -2.18 10.74 -13.63
C ASN A 160 -3.53 11.49 -13.64
N SER A 161 -3.53 12.76 -13.23
CA SER A 161 -4.61 13.72 -13.54
C SER A 161 -4.42 14.41 -14.91
N GLY A 162 -3.81 13.71 -15.87
CA GLY A 162 -3.60 14.17 -17.24
C GLY A 162 -4.91 14.31 -18.00
N LYS A 163 -5.28 15.57 -18.25
CA LYS A 163 -6.21 16.09 -19.27
C LYS A 163 -6.57 15.07 -20.37
N ALA A 164 -7.77 14.49 -20.28
CA ALA A 164 -8.49 14.12 -21.50
C ALA A 164 -8.92 15.44 -22.18
N GLY A 165 -8.14 15.86 -23.18
CA GLY A 165 -8.57 16.91 -24.09
C GLY A 165 -9.81 16.43 -24.84
N TRP A 166 -10.97 16.93 -24.45
CA TRP A 166 -12.17 16.85 -25.26
C TRP A 166 -12.21 18.09 -26.16
N ALA A 167 -11.71 17.93 -27.38
CA ALA A 167 -12.10 18.77 -28.50
C ALA A 167 -13.38 18.18 -29.10
N GLY A 168 -14.48 18.94 -29.08
CA GLY A 168 -15.67 18.61 -29.86
C GLY A 168 -16.99 18.70 -29.11
N GLY A 169 -17.57 19.90 -29.10
CA GLY A 169 -18.99 20.25 -29.17
C GLY A 169 -20.08 19.27 -28.66
N GLY A 170 -20.87 19.74 -27.69
CA GLY A 170 -22.18 19.13 -27.39
C GLY A 170 -22.83 19.71 -26.15
N ARG A 171 -23.52 20.83 -26.31
CA ARG A 171 -24.39 21.46 -25.31
C ARG A 171 -25.47 20.46 -24.87
N THR A 172 -25.58 20.15 -23.58
CA THR A 172 -26.86 19.77 -22.96
C THR A 172 -26.93 20.34 -21.55
N GLU A 173 -27.82 21.32 -21.39
CA GLU A 173 -28.28 21.84 -20.11
C GLU A 173 -29.16 20.79 -19.42
N PHE A 174 -29.06 20.68 -18.09
CA PHE A 174 -30.16 20.21 -17.27
C PHE A 174 -30.33 21.11 -16.03
N PRO A 175 -31.57 21.39 -15.61
CA PRO A 175 -31.90 22.54 -14.78
C PRO A 175 -31.96 22.23 -13.28
N GLY A 176 -31.72 23.27 -12.47
CA GLY A 176 -32.51 23.55 -11.28
C GLY A 176 -32.08 22.93 -9.94
N ARG A 177 -31.26 23.67 -9.18
CA ARG A 177 -31.62 24.18 -7.83
C ARG A 177 -30.50 25.04 -7.21
N THR A 178 -30.72 26.35 -7.25
CA THR A 178 -30.30 27.36 -6.26
C THR A 178 -30.93 27.00 -4.88
N MET A 179 -30.46 27.35 -3.69
CA MET A 179 -29.60 28.42 -3.17
C MET A 179 -29.33 28.10 -1.69
N GLY A 180 -28.20 28.56 -1.12
CA GLY A 180 -27.94 28.43 0.32
C GLY A 180 -26.62 29.11 0.70
N ILE A 181 -26.66 30.44 0.73
CA ILE A 181 -25.56 31.34 1.09
C ILE A 181 -25.47 31.39 2.62
N TRP A 182 -24.30 31.11 3.20
CA TRP A 182 -23.91 31.60 4.52
C TRP A 182 -22.47 32.12 4.45
N GLY A 183 -22.31 33.43 4.62
CA GLY A 183 -21.06 34.06 5.04
C GLY A 183 -20.98 34.11 6.58
N PRO A 184 -20.00 34.82 7.16
CA PRO A 184 -18.67 34.27 7.44
C PRO A 184 -18.38 34.25 8.95
N ALA A 185 -17.65 33.23 9.43
CA ALA A 185 -16.54 33.34 10.40
C ALA A 185 -16.15 31.99 11.01
N CYS A 186 -14.86 31.67 10.86
CA CYS A 186 -14.01 31.11 11.91
C CYS A 186 -14.34 29.72 12.48
N HIS A 187 -13.83 28.67 11.84
CA HIS A 187 -12.81 27.79 12.42
C HIS A 187 -12.30 26.82 11.34
N ARG A 188 -10.97 26.70 11.24
CA ARG A 188 -10.24 25.88 10.27
C ARG A 188 -10.77 24.44 10.21
N GLN A 189 -11.57 24.14 9.20
CA GLN A 189 -11.74 22.77 8.72
C GLN A 189 -10.65 22.50 7.70
N ALA A 190 -9.81 21.52 8.03
CA ALA A 190 -8.91 20.87 7.08
C ALA A 190 -9.71 20.50 5.83
N THR A 191 -9.31 21.10 4.70
CA THR A 191 -9.89 20.85 3.39
C THR A 191 -9.76 19.37 3.09
N LEU A 192 -10.86 18.63 3.25
CA LEU A 192 -11.03 17.24 2.88
C LEU A 192 -10.89 17.12 1.36
N ARG A 193 -9.65 17.09 0.85
CA ARG A 193 -9.40 16.80 -0.57
C ARG A 193 -9.50 15.29 -0.77
N ARG A 194 -10.55 14.89 -1.51
CA ARG A 194 -10.75 13.56 -2.11
C ARG A 194 -9.41 12.95 -2.57
N MET A 195 -8.89 11.98 -1.82
CA MET A 195 -7.94 10.98 -2.30
C MET A 195 -8.67 9.65 -2.46
N GLY A 196 -9.60 9.61 -3.42
CA GLY A 196 -10.52 8.48 -3.61
C GLY A 196 -10.78 8.19 -5.09
N ARG A 197 -9.73 8.01 -5.89
CA ARG A 197 -9.86 7.45 -7.23
C ARG A 197 -8.79 6.39 -7.48
N PRO A 198 -9.17 5.21 -8.01
CA PRO A 198 -8.20 4.19 -8.39
C PRO A 198 -7.30 4.73 -9.50
N VAL A 199 -5.99 4.56 -9.34
CA VAL A 199 -5.02 4.98 -10.33
C VAL A 199 -5.17 4.07 -11.55
N ARG A 200 -5.75 4.57 -12.64
CA ARG A 200 -5.73 3.88 -13.94
C ARG A 200 -4.40 4.22 -14.61
N GLY A 201 -3.53 3.22 -14.70
CA GLY A 201 -2.18 3.33 -15.26
C GLY A 201 -1.25 2.30 -14.66
N LEU A 202 -1.67 1.02 -14.64
CA LEU A 202 -1.02 -0.04 -13.86
C LEU A 202 0.30 -0.56 -14.43
N GLN A 203 0.54 -0.44 -15.74
CA GLN A 203 1.85 -0.78 -16.34
C GLN A 203 2.89 0.32 -16.12
N GLN A 204 2.49 1.59 -16.16
CA GLN A 204 3.43 2.70 -15.94
C GLN A 204 3.76 2.87 -14.46
N LEU A 205 2.85 2.51 -13.55
CA LEU A 205 3.14 2.48 -12.11
C LEU A 205 4.10 1.35 -11.72
N SER A 206 4.08 0.19 -12.40
CA SER A 206 5.08 -0.85 -12.11
C SER A 206 6.47 -0.43 -12.55
N GLU A 207 6.63 0.15 -13.75
CA GLU A 207 7.93 0.66 -14.24
C GLU A 207 8.40 1.83 -13.36
N ASN A 208 7.54 2.81 -13.08
CA ASN A 208 7.92 3.92 -12.22
C ASN A 208 8.18 3.46 -10.78
N VAL A 209 7.36 2.61 -10.15
CA VAL A 209 7.61 2.17 -8.75
C VAL A 209 8.89 1.34 -8.62
N VAL A 210 9.20 0.53 -9.63
CA VAL A 210 10.46 -0.22 -9.73
C VAL A 210 11.65 0.75 -9.91
N ASP A 211 11.51 1.76 -10.78
CA ASP A 211 12.51 2.85 -10.93
C ASP A 211 12.61 3.75 -9.67
N LEU A 212 11.54 3.87 -8.89
CA LEU A 212 11.42 4.77 -7.73
C LEU A 212 11.96 4.20 -6.44
N LEU A 213 11.91 2.87 -6.30
CA LEU A 213 12.41 2.18 -5.11
C LEU A 213 13.80 1.57 -5.34
N GLY A 214 14.37 1.75 -6.54
CA GLY A 214 15.68 1.25 -6.95
C GLY A 214 15.56 0.00 -7.81
N ASP A 215 16.37 -0.03 -8.88
CA ASP A 215 16.40 -1.08 -9.90
C ASP A 215 16.65 -2.46 -9.25
N PRO A 216 15.74 -3.44 -9.41
CA PRO A 216 15.90 -4.77 -8.83
C PRO A 216 16.92 -5.54 -9.66
N LEU A 217 18.18 -5.51 -9.22
CA LEU A 217 19.16 -6.48 -9.67
C LEU A 217 18.60 -7.90 -9.44
N GLU A 218 18.57 -8.68 -10.53
CA GLU A 218 18.08 -10.06 -10.53
C GLU A 218 18.68 -10.84 -9.36
N LEU A 219 17.81 -11.31 -8.47
CA LEU A 219 18.20 -12.22 -7.41
C LEU A 219 18.65 -13.54 -8.05
N PRO A 220 19.84 -14.08 -7.72
CA PRO A 220 20.26 -15.40 -8.16
C PRO A 220 19.44 -16.53 -7.50
#